data_AF-A0AAU2Y6K7-F1
#
_entry.id   AF-A0AAU2Y6K7-F1
#
_cell.length_a   1.000
_cell.length_b   1.000
_cell.length_c   1.000
_cell.angle_alpha   90.00
_cell.angle_beta   90.00
_cell.angle_gamma   90.00
#
_symmetry.space_group_name_H-M   'P 1'
#
loop_
_entity.id
_entity.type
_entity.pdbx_description
1 polymer ?
#
loop_
_entity_poly.entity_id
_entity_poly.type
_entity_poly.pdbx_seq_one_letter_code
_entity_poly.pdbx_strand_id
1 'polypeptide(L)'
;MKWNLRWVAARQDIWRPSDLKTAFEAVGFTPSLSKVCALWSARPVTVRLDDLDMICAALKCTVADLMEAEPLAGSESGEQEGQRAVGQSPGAGSGGRPVPKQSGGKGAVRRLPPN
;
A
#
# COMPACT_ATOMS: atom_id res chain seq x y z
N MET A 1 10.21 0.96 7.21
CA MET A 1 10.95 1.93 6.36
C MET A 1 12.34 1.37 6.14
N LYS A 2 12.71 1.07 4.90
CA LYS A 2 14.07 0.63 4.54
C LYS A 2 14.93 1.84 4.19
N TRP A 3 16.23 1.71 4.42
CA TRP A 3 17.23 2.73 4.09
C TRP A 3 18.30 2.10 3.20
N ASN A 4 18.28 2.48 1.92
CA ASN A 4 19.04 1.82 0.86
C ASN A 4 20.30 2.59 0.45
N LEU A 5 20.79 3.51 1.29
CA LEU A 5 21.91 4.39 0.96
C LEU A 5 23.14 3.65 0.42
N ARG A 6 23.52 2.53 1.02
CA ARG A 6 24.69 1.74 0.58
C ARG A 6 24.50 1.17 -0.82
N TRP A 7 23.28 0.74 -1.15
CA TRP A 7 22.96 0.17 -2.45
C TRP A 7 22.96 1.25 -3.53
N VAL A 8 22.36 2.41 -3.23
CA VAL A 8 22.39 3.58 -4.12
C VAL A 8 23.81 4.11 -4.31
N ALA A 9 24.62 4.16 -3.25
CA ALA A 9 26.02 4.55 -3.32
C ALA A 9 26.84 3.59 -4.19
N ALA A 10 26.65 2.28 -4.04
CA ALA A 10 27.32 1.28 -4.88
C ALA A 10 26.98 1.42 -6.37
N ARG A 11 25.74 1.84 -6.71
CA ARG A 11 25.35 2.13 -8.10
C ARG A 11 26.10 3.31 -8.71
N GLN A 12 26.65 4.21 -7.88
CA GLN A 12 27.53 5.32 -8.28
C GLN A 12 29.02 5.00 -8.07
N ASP A 13 29.38 3.73 -7.89
CA ASP A 13 30.75 3.26 -7.61
C ASP A 13 31.36 3.81 -6.30
N ILE A 14 30.50 4.16 -5.32
CA ILE A 14 30.92 4.64 -4.00
C ILE A 14 30.85 3.47 -3.01
N TRP A 15 32.02 3.08 -2.49
CA TRP A 15 32.16 1.92 -1.60
C TRP A 15 32.52 2.27 -0.15
N ARG A 16 32.96 3.50 0.11
CA ARG A 16 33.40 3.95 1.44
C ARG A 16 32.66 5.21 1.89
N PRO A 17 32.43 5.40 3.20
CA PRO A 17 31.82 6.61 3.73
C PRO A 17 32.63 7.89 3.44
N SER A 18 33.97 7.78 3.33
CA SER A 18 34.84 8.89 2.95
C SER A 18 34.52 9.40 1.55
N ASP A 19 34.31 8.49 0.61
CA ASP A 19 34.08 8.80 -0.80
C ASP A 19 32.66 9.37 -0.95
N LEU A 20 31.70 8.86 -0.17
CA LEU A 20 30.37 9.44 -0.05
C LEU A 20 30.41 10.89 0.46
N LYS A 21 31.25 11.17 1.47
CA LYS A 21 31.43 12.53 1.96
C LYS A 21 31.96 13.46 0.86
N THR A 22 32.94 13.01 0.07
CA THR A 22 33.44 13.79 -1.07
C THR A 22 32.35 14.05 -2.12
N ALA A 23 31.48 13.08 -2.39
CA ALA A 23 30.33 13.27 -3.28
C ALA A 23 29.32 14.29 -2.73
N PHE A 24 29.07 14.30 -1.42
CA PHE A 24 28.22 15.30 -0.77
C PHE A 24 28.82 16.72 -0.84
N GLU A 25 30.13 16.85 -0.64
CA GLU A 25 30.81 18.15 -0.72
C GLU A 25 30.71 18.76 -2.12
N ALA A 26 30.71 17.94 -3.17
CA ALA A 26 30.57 18.40 -4.55
C ALA A 26 29.22 19.09 -4.84
N VAL A 27 28.17 18.81 -4.06
CA VAL A 27 26.85 19.45 -4.17
C VAL A 27 26.63 20.54 -3.10
N GLY A 28 27.66 20.88 -2.32
CA GLY A 28 27.57 21.87 -1.24
C GLY A 28 26.99 21.33 0.07
N PHE A 29 26.80 20.02 0.19
CA PHE A 29 26.36 19.37 1.42
C PHE A 29 27.59 18.91 2.21
N THR A 30 27.87 19.56 3.34
CA THR A 30 29.11 19.37 4.12
C THR A 30 28.86 18.75 5.51
N PRO A 31 28.21 17.57 5.62
CA PRO A 31 28.03 16.91 6.91
C PRO A 31 29.38 16.45 7.49
N SER A 32 29.44 16.35 8.83
CA SER A 32 30.59 15.76 9.49
C SER A 32 30.78 14.30 9.07
N LEU A 33 32.02 13.81 9.07
CA LEU A 33 32.31 12.40 8.72
C LEU A 33 31.53 11.43 9.64
N SER A 34 31.40 11.76 10.92
CA SER A 34 30.60 10.98 11.87
C SER A 34 29.13 10.86 11.45
N LYS A 35 28.52 11.95 10.93
CA LYS A 35 27.14 11.91 10.41
C LYS A 35 27.06 11.03 9.17
N VAL A 36 28.03 11.11 8.26
CA VAL A 36 28.09 10.25 7.06
C VAL A 36 28.23 8.77 7.45
N CYS A 37 29.11 8.45 8.38
CA CYS A 37 29.27 7.08 8.89
C CYS A 37 28.00 6.55 9.57
N ALA A 38 27.28 7.40 10.32
CA ALA A 38 26.01 7.04 10.93
C ALA A 38 24.93 6.74 9.88
N LEU A 39 24.80 7.59 8.85
CA LEU A 39 23.91 7.37 7.71
C LEU A 39 24.29 6.12 6.90
N TRP A 40 25.57 5.82 6.78
CA TRP A 40 26.07 4.64 6.07
C TRP A 40 25.76 3.33 6.79
N SER A 41 25.81 3.35 8.12
CA SER A 41 25.74 2.13 8.94
C SER A 41 24.32 1.79 9.40
N ALA A 42 23.47 2.81 9.57
CA ALA A 42 22.14 2.63 10.13
C ALA A 42 21.10 3.55 9.47
N ARG A 43 19.84 3.16 9.61
CA ARG A 43 18.70 3.99 9.19
C ARG A 43 18.55 5.17 10.16
N PRO A 44 18.53 6.42 9.67
CA PRO A 44 18.33 7.58 10.53
C PRO A 44 16.93 7.59 11.15
N VAL A 45 16.82 8.08 12.38
CA VAL A 45 15.52 8.31 13.06
C VAL A 45 14.84 9.54 12.46
N THR A 46 15.61 10.58 12.18
CA THR A 46 15.16 11.82 11.54
C THR A 46 16.13 12.20 10.44
N VAL A 47 15.59 12.71 9.34
CA VAL A 47 16.36 13.32 8.25
C VAL A 47 15.59 14.56 7.79
N ARG A 48 16.30 15.64 7.50
CA ARG A 48 15.68 16.85 6.95
C ARG A 48 15.36 16.63 5.48
N LEU A 49 14.27 17.23 5.00
CA LEU A 49 13.91 17.16 3.58
C LEU A 49 15.00 17.80 2.71
N ASP A 50 15.56 18.94 3.13
CA ASP A 50 16.70 19.57 2.45
C ASP A 50 17.92 18.62 2.34
N ASP A 51 18.22 17.88 3.42
CA ASP A 51 19.32 16.92 3.43
C ASP A 51 19.03 15.76 2.45
N LEU A 52 17.78 15.30 2.33
CA LEU A 52 17.40 14.25 1.38
C LEU A 52 17.59 14.70 -0.06
N ASP A 53 17.18 15.91 -0.41
CA ASP A 53 17.35 16.47 -1.75
C ASP A 53 18.83 16.57 -2.12
N MET A 54 19.66 17.03 -1.18
CA MET A 54 21.12 17.10 -1.37
C MET A 54 21.78 15.72 -1.51
N ILE A 55 21.36 14.74 -0.69
CA ILE A 55 21.84 13.35 -0.81
C ILE A 55 21.48 12.77 -2.18
N CYS A 56 20.24 13.00 -2.64
CA CYS A 56 19.76 12.54 -3.94
C CYS A 56 20.50 13.24 -5.09
N ALA A 57 20.79 14.54 -4.97
CA ALA A 57 21.58 15.28 -5.94
C ALA A 57 23.01 14.74 -6.06
N ALA A 58 23.65 14.41 -4.94
CA ALA A 58 25.01 13.84 -4.94
C ALA A 58 25.06 12.43 -5.54
N LEU A 59 24.05 11.60 -5.22
CA LEU A 59 23.98 10.20 -5.64
C LEU A 59 23.22 9.99 -6.96
N LYS A 60 22.73 11.07 -7.58
CA LYS A 60 21.91 11.04 -8.81
C LYS A 60 20.78 10.00 -8.72
N CYS A 61 20.07 10.00 -7.61
CA CYS A 61 18.98 9.07 -7.33
C CYS A 61 17.69 9.80 -6.97
N THR A 62 16.58 9.07 -6.81
CA THR A 62 15.34 9.61 -6.27
C THR A 62 15.19 9.26 -4.79
N VAL A 63 14.30 9.96 -4.09
CA VAL A 63 13.98 9.65 -2.68
C VAL A 63 13.42 8.23 -2.53
N ALA A 64 12.69 7.73 -3.53
CA ALA A 64 12.15 6.37 -3.54
C ALA A 64 13.24 5.29 -3.65
N ASP A 65 14.35 5.58 -4.33
CA ASP A 65 15.50 4.66 -4.37
C ASP A 65 16.20 4.60 -3.01
N LEU A 66 16.22 5.72 -2.29
CA LEU A 66 16.90 5.88 -1.01
C LEU A 66 16.08 5.33 0.17
N MET A 67 14.76 5.53 0.16
CA MET A 67 13.83 5.17 1.22
C MET A 67 12.61 4.43 0.67
N GLU A 68 12.41 3.21 1.14
CA GLU A 68 11.25 2.40 0.78
C GLU A 68 10.30 2.29 1.99
N ALA A 69 9.02 2.57 1.76
CA ALA A 69 7.98 2.33 2.76
C ALA A 69 7.84 0.83 2.99
N GLU A 70 7.83 0.40 4.25
CA GLU A 70 7.50 -0.99 4.52
C GLU A 70 6.02 -1.11 4.79
N PRO A 71 5.37 -2.17 4.26
CA PRO A 71 3.96 -2.41 4.51
C PRO A 71 3.75 -2.54 6.03
N LEU A 72 2.81 -1.77 6.55
CA LEU A 72 2.38 -1.93 7.93
C LEU A 72 1.76 -3.32 8.06
N ALA A 73 2.15 -4.08 9.09
CA ALA A 73 1.52 -5.35 9.40
C ALA A 73 0.00 -5.10 9.59
N GLY A 74 -0.81 -5.48 8.60
CA GLY A 74 -2.25 -5.19 8.54
C GLY A 74 -2.73 -4.42 7.29
N SER A 75 -1.83 -3.93 6.44
CA SER A 75 -2.15 -3.30 5.15
C SER A 75 -2.43 -4.32 4.02
N GLU A 76 -2.89 -5.52 4.34
CA GLU A 76 -3.47 -6.46 3.37
C GLU A 76 -4.94 -6.12 3.07
N SER A 77 -5.30 -4.84 3.18
CA SER A 77 -6.64 -4.36 2.83
C SER A 77 -6.69 -4.06 1.33
N GLY A 78 -6.88 -5.14 0.56
CA GLY A 78 -7.60 -5.10 -0.70
C GLY A 78 -6.77 -4.99 -1.95
N GLU A 79 -6.36 -6.14 -2.50
CA GLU A 79 -6.64 -6.37 -3.92
C GLU A 79 -6.73 -7.87 -4.21
N GLN A 80 -7.91 -8.25 -4.72
CA GLN A 80 -8.28 -9.52 -5.33
C GLN A 80 -8.67 -10.70 -4.44
N GLU A 81 -9.75 -10.55 -3.68
CA GLU A 81 -10.79 -11.58 -3.77
C GLU A 81 -12.15 -10.87 -3.83
N GLY A 82 -12.67 -10.74 -5.06
CA GLY A 82 -14.01 -10.23 -5.28
C GLY A 82 -14.96 -11.05 -4.43
N GLN A 83 -15.53 -10.41 -3.40
CA GLN A 83 -16.58 -10.97 -2.58
C GLN A 83 -17.69 -11.45 -3.52
N ARG A 84 -17.68 -12.75 -3.81
CA ARG A 84 -18.81 -13.41 -4.45
C ARG A 84 -19.97 -13.27 -3.49
N ALA A 85 -20.96 -12.47 -3.89
CA ALA A 85 -22.23 -12.41 -3.20
C ALA A 85 -22.77 -13.83 -3.02
N VAL A 86 -23.19 -14.16 -1.80
CA VAL A 86 -23.88 -15.41 -1.42
C VAL A 86 -25.17 -15.55 -2.23
N GLY A 87 -25.05 -16.06 -3.45
CA GLY A 87 -26.14 -16.12 -4.42
C GLY A 87 -25.71 -16.60 -5.81
N GLN A 88 -24.42 -16.54 -6.16
CA GLN A 88 -23.93 -17.15 -7.39
C GLN A 88 -23.66 -18.65 -7.21
N SER A 89 -24.68 -19.46 -7.49
CA SER A 89 -24.47 -20.88 -7.83
C SER A 89 -24.12 -20.98 -9.32
N PRO A 90 -23.03 -21.66 -9.71
CA PRO A 90 -22.73 -21.87 -11.11
C PRO A 90 -23.66 -22.96 -11.67
N GLY A 91 -24.71 -22.52 -12.38
CA GLY A 91 -25.40 -23.27 -13.42
C GLY A 91 -26.18 -24.52 -13.03
N ALA A 92 -27.51 -24.40 -12.95
CA ALA A 92 -28.46 -25.25 -13.69
C ALA A 92 -29.90 -24.78 -13.42
N GLY A 93 -30.64 -24.44 -14.48
CA GLY A 93 -32.10 -24.57 -14.50
C GLY A 93 -32.92 -23.35 -14.10
N SER A 94 -33.71 -22.88 -15.08
CA SER A 94 -34.93 -22.09 -14.92
C SER A 94 -35.75 -22.44 -13.66
N GLY A 95 -36.13 -21.42 -12.86
CA GLY A 95 -37.08 -21.61 -11.76
C GLY A 95 -37.34 -20.32 -10.99
N GLY A 96 -38.37 -19.58 -11.38
CA GLY A 96 -38.73 -18.28 -10.83
C GLY A 96 -39.16 -18.30 -9.35
N ARG A 97 -38.93 -17.14 -8.72
CA ARG A 97 -39.50 -16.54 -7.50
C ARG A 97 -40.48 -17.40 -6.66
N PRO A 98 -40.23 -17.59 -5.36
CA PRO A 98 -41.18 -18.25 -4.47
C PRO A 98 -42.51 -17.48 -4.42
N VAL A 99 -43.63 -18.15 -4.67
CA VAL A 99 -44.99 -17.60 -4.56
C VAL A 99 -45.61 -18.07 -3.24
N PRO A 100 -46.22 -17.19 -2.44
CA PRO A 100 -46.89 -17.59 -1.21
C PRO A 100 -48.09 -18.50 -1.50
N LYS A 101 -48.19 -19.59 -0.74
CA LYS A 101 -49.21 -20.64 -0.87
C LYS A 101 -50.59 -20.09 -0.46
N GLN A 102 -51.46 -19.80 -1.44
CA GLN A 102 -52.89 -19.58 -1.19
C GLN A 102 -53.51 -20.91 -0.73
N SER A 103 -53.87 -20.99 0.55
CA SER A 103 -54.68 -22.09 1.08
C SER A 103 -56.08 -22.00 0.47
N GLY A 104 -56.36 -22.91 -0.47
CA GLY A 104 -57.68 -23.06 -1.11
C GLY A 104 -58.76 -23.46 -0.11
N GLY A 105 -59.90 -22.78 -0.18
CA GLY A 105 -60.93 -22.78 0.84
C GLY A 105 -61.91 -23.96 0.86
N LYS A 106 -62.77 -23.92 1.87
CA LYS A 106 -64.18 -24.35 1.82
C LYS A 106 -65.00 -23.45 2.74
N GLY A 107 -66.02 -22.77 2.19
CA GLY A 107 -67.23 -22.42 2.94
C GLY A 107 -67.55 -20.93 3.11
N ALA A 108 -68.77 -20.60 2.68
CA ALA A 108 -69.58 -19.41 3.01
C ALA A 108 -69.23 -18.08 2.30
N VAL A 109 -69.76 -17.93 1.08
CA VAL A 109 -70.13 -16.61 0.57
C VAL A 109 -71.27 -16.08 1.44
N ARG A 110 -70.98 -15.13 2.35
CA ARG A 110 -72.05 -14.36 3.03
C ARG A 110 -72.72 -13.48 1.98
N ARG A 111 -73.94 -13.81 1.59
CA ARG A 111 -74.80 -12.90 0.82
C ARG A 111 -75.35 -11.84 1.77
N LEU A 112 -75.19 -10.56 1.42
CA LEU A 112 -75.89 -9.47 2.09
C LEU A 112 -77.39 -9.54 1.77
N PRO A 113 -78.28 -9.21 2.73
CA PRO A 113 -79.72 -9.16 2.49
C PRO A 113 -80.10 -7.92 1.67
N PRO A 114 -81.17 -8.00 0.84
CA PRO A 114 -81.55 -6.89 -0.03
C PRO A 114 -82.51 -5.91 0.66
N ASN A 115 -82.17 -4.63 0.46
CA ASN A 115 -82.91 -3.36 0.64
C ASN A 115 -83.56 -3.07 1.99
#